data_AF-A0A3D4QRU8-F1
#
_entry.id   AF-A0A3D4QRU8-F1
#
_cell.length_a   1.000
_cell.length_b   1.000
_cell.length_c   1.000
_cell.angle_alpha   90.00
_cell.angle_beta   90.00
_cell.angle_gamma   90.00
#
_symmetry.space_group_name_H-M   'P 1'
#
loop_
_entity.id
_entity.type
_entity.pdbx_description
1 polymer ?
#
loop_
_entity_poly.entity_id
_entity_poly.type
_entity_poly.pdbx_seq_one_letter_code
_entity_poly.pdbx_strand_id
1 'polypeptide(L)'
;VDELRYSILQVEDGITQVDGRVNEMADDFAREFNRITNRLDDQKTRALAYSTQLRMMLDDICSLHPNKLSPGDAEDISEALTYALSDIDYGDYQAAIGVSQINLINASVLQSKLEILNDEYSQLLVHIYERCSSIHERIDSLKKPENNIYNLPFADISEEFDGRIPFWSSGLFDEIELNFRRICDAVESRYEVDMDIDSLKDALVEIVHIEEQLDECIAVAHNEYYEFLRVQQLAISLYEALTYDGSWHLHADSSGYTDADERRPYRMVLVDGCGNVASIVVFHNREIRSQTRRGVEYGETQFMLDVCDGDTMSDADLCEIIRRGLLSRLEESHIDIGRGNRQDSRISDSNSTEFITNTVIVGDKIKDDRIAAAGNHMRIKQTGR
;
A
#
# COMPACT_ATOMS: atom_id res chain seq x y z
N VAL A 1 -11.70 -4.61 -8.83
CA VAL A 1 -12.51 -3.37 -8.69
C VAL A 1 -13.88 -3.49 -9.35
N ASP A 2 -13.96 -3.88 -10.62
CA ASP A 2 -15.27 -4.03 -11.31
C ASP A 2 -16.13 -5.18 -10.76
N GLU A 3 -15.54 -6.31 -10.32
CA GLU A 3 -16.29 -7.38 -9.62
C GLU A 3 -16.82 -6.93 -8.26
N LEU A 4 -16.04 -6.20 -7.47
CA LEU A 4 -16.47 -5.63 -6.18
C LEU A 4 -17.57 -4.57 -6.37
N ARG A 5 -17.45 -3.70 -7.37
CA ARG A 5 -18.52 -2.77 -7.76
C ARG A 5 -19.77 -3.50 -8.23
N TYR A 6 -19.62 -4.62 -8.95
CA TYR A 6 -20.74 -5.44 -9.38
C TYR A 6 -21.41 -6.18 -8.21
N SER A 7 -20.62 -6.65 -7.23
CA SER A 7 -21.13 -7.21 -5.97
C SER A 7 -21.84 -6.16 -5.12
N ILE A 8 -21.29 -4.94 -5.00
CA ILE A 8 -21.93 -3.82 -4.28
C ILE A 8 -23.23 -3.39 -4.97
N LEU A 9 -23.24 -3.29 -6.31
CA LEU A 9 -24.45 -2.97 -7.08
C LEU A 9 -25.49 -4.09 -7.03
N GLN A 10 -25.09 -5.36 -7.00
CA GLN A 10 -26.01 -6.49 -6.77
C GLN A 10 -26.57 -6.50 -5.34
N VAL A 11 -25.80 -6.03 -4.36
CA VAL A 11 -26.25 -5.86 -2.98
C VAL A 11 -27.23 -4.67 -2.87
N GLU A 12 -26.98 -3.53 -3.52
CA GLU A 12 -27.93 -2.40 -3.58
C GLU A 12 -29.25 -2.73 -4.29
N ASP A 13 -29.21 -3.41 -5.44
CA ASP A 13 -30.43 -3.90 -6.13
C ASP A 13 -31.14 -4.99 -5.29
N GLY A 14 -30.36 -5.78 -4.54
CA GLY A 14 -30.87 -6.74 -3.55
C GLY A 14 -31.61 -6.04 -2.40
N ILE A 15 -31.05 -4.98 -1.83
CA ILE A 15 -31.64 -4.19 -0.73
C ILE A 15 -32.98 -3.58 -1.14
N THR A 16 -33.10 -3.04 -2.34
CA THR A 16 -34.36 -2.43 -2.80
C THR A 16 -35.48 -3.47 -3.05
N GLN A 17 -35.12 -4.68 -3.52
CA GLN A 17 -36.06 -5.81 -3.57
C GLN A 17 -36.37 -6.39 -2.18
N VAL A 18 -35.41 -6.31 -1.25
CA VAL A 18 -35.58 -6.75 0.13
C VAL A 18 -36.50 -5.80 0.89
N ASP A 19 -36.40 -4.48 0.71
CA ASP A 19 -37.34 -3.51 1.32
C ASP A 19 -38.79 -3.78 0.90
N GLY A 20 -39.03 -4.11 -0.38
CA GLY A 20 -40.35 -4.52 -0.86
C GLY A 20 -40.85 -5.81 -0.20
N ARG A 21 -39.97 -6.82 -0.10
CA ARG A 21 -40.28 -8.12 0.52
C ARG A 21 -40.45 -8.04 2.04
N VAL A 22 -39.70 -7.17 2.71
CA VAL A 22 -39.78 -6.91 4.16
C VAL A 22 -41.11 -6.27 4.49
N ASN A 23 -41.54 -5.28 3.72
CA ASN A 23 -42.86 -4.66 3.89
C ASN A 23 -44.00 -5.67 3.63
N GLU A 24 -43.91 -6.48 2.57
CA GLU A 24 -44.90 -7.54 2.29
C GLU A 24 -44.95 -8.59 3.41
N MET A 25 -43.81 -9.02 3.94
CA MET A 25 -43.75 -9.95 5.07
C MET A 25 -44.30 -9.35 6.37
N ALA A 26 -44.00 -8.08 6.65
CA ALA A 26 -44.54 -7.37 7.81
C ALA A 26 -46.06 -7.24 7.73
N ASP A 27 -46.59 -6.94 6.54
CA ASP A 27 -48.04 -6.87 6.29
C ASP A 27 -48.72 -8.24 6.41
N ASP A 28 -48.10 -9.31 5.92
CA ASP A 28 -48.62 -10.66 6.02
C ASP A 28 -48.58 -11.19 7.47
N PHE A 29 -47.51 -10.90 8.22
CA PHE A 29 -47.42 -11.19 9.65
C PHE A 29 -48.52 -10.45 10.42
N ALA A 30 -48.67 -9.14 10.19
CA ALA A 30 -49.71 -8.34 10.83
C ALA A 30 -51.11 -8.88 10.50
N ARG A 31 -51.36 -9.29 9.25
CA ARG A 31 -52.65 -9.86 8.82
C ARG A 31 -52.95 -11.18 9.52
N GLU A 32 -52.00 -12.10 9.60
CA GLU A 32 -52.20 -13.38 10.28
C GLU A 32 -52.28 -13.23 11.80
N PHE A 33 -51.48 -12.36 12.40
CA PHE A 33 -51.59 -12.05 13.82
C PHE A 33 -52.95 -11.44 14.16
N ASN A 34 -53.42 -10.47 13.36
CA ASN A 34 -54.76 -9.88 13.47
C ASN A 34 -55.86 -10.95 13.37
N ARG A 35 -55.70 -11.93 12.47
CA ARG A 35 -56.66 -13.02 12.29
C ARG A 35 -56.74 -13.93 13.52
N ILE A 36 -55.64 -14.15 14.22
CA ILE A 36 -55.57 -14.96 15.44
C ILE A 36 -56.21 -14.19 16.61
N THR A 37 -55.81 -12.94 16.83
CA THR A 37 -56.32 -12.13 17.95
C THR A 37 -57.77 -11.70 17.78
N ASN A 38 -58.28 -11.54 16.56
CA ASN A 38 -59.71 -11.26 16.33
C ASN A 38 -60.65 -12.41 16.73
N ARG A 39 -60.11 -13.60 17.04
CA ARG A 39 -60.88 -14.72 17.61
C ARG A 39 -61.04 -14.63 19.13
N LEU A 40 -60.38 -13.67 19.78
CA LEU A 40 -60.52 -13.41 21.20
C LEU A 40 -61.70 -12.45 21.43
N ASP A 41 -62.70 -12.90 22.19
CA ASP A 41 -63.92 -12.12 22.42
C ASP A 41 -63.66 -10.85 23.28
N ASP A 42 -62.73 -10.94 24.22
CA ASP A 42 -62.42 -9.87 25.17
C ASP A 42 -61.43 -8.83 24.60
N GLN A 43 -61.79 -7.54 24.70
CA GLN A 43 -60.97 -6.42 24.24
C GLN A 43 -59.70 -6.26 25.06
N LYS A 44 -59.77 -6.49 26.37
CA LYS A 44 -58.61 -6.42 27.27
C LYS A 44 -57.59 -7.50 26.93
N THR A 45 -58.05 -8.73 26.74
CA THR A 45 -57.21 -9.86 26.33
C THR A 45 -56.55 -9.62 24.97
N ARG A 46 -57.28 -9.03 24.01
CA ARG A 46 -56.69 -8.63 22.72
C ARG A 46 -55.61 -7.57 22.87
N ALA A 47 -55.89 -6.48 23.58
CA ALA A 47 -54.92 -5.41 23.81
C ALA A 47 -53.64 -5.96 24.46
N LEU A 48 -53.78 -6.81 25.49
CA LEU A 48 -52.64 -7.47 26.13
C LEU A 48 -51.85 -8.37 25.16
N ALA A 49 -52.51 -9.11 24.27
CA ALA A 49 -51.84 -9.96 23.29
C ALA A 49 -50.99 -9.14 22.31
N TYR A 50 -51.53 -8.03 21.77
CA TYR A 50 -50.78 -7.15 20.87
C TYR A 50 -49.58 -6.49 21.57
N SER A 51 -49.77 -5.93 22.77
CA SER A 51 -48.67 -5.28 23.49
C SER A 51 -47.61 -6.28 23.96
N THR A 52 -48.00 -7.53 24.27
CA THR A 52 -47.04 -8.60 24.58
C THR A 52 -46.20 -8.96 23.36
N GLN A 53 -46.83 -9.12 22.19
CA GLN A 53 -46.10 -9.40 20.95
C GLN A 53 -45.16 -8.24 20.58
N LEU A 54 -45.61 -6.99 20.74
CA LEU A 54 -44.79 -5.81 20.47
C LEU A 54 -43.58 -5.74 21.42
N ARG A 55 -43.78 -6.08 22.70
CA ARG A 55 -42.67 -6.19 23.67
C ARG A 55 -41.65 -7.25 23.24
N MET A 56 -42.11 -8.45 22.85
CA MET A 56 -41.21 -9.51 22.39
C MET A 56 -40.39 -9.07 21.18
N MET A 57 -41.01 -8.43 20.18
CA MET A 57 -40.29 -7.91 19.03
C MET A 57 -39.30 -6.80 19.40
N LEU A 58 -39.65 -5.94 20.36
CA LEU A 58 -38.75 -4.90 20.84
C LEU A 58 -37.53 -5.49 21.57
N ASP A 59 -37.72 -6.55 22.36
CA ASP A 59 -36.62 -7.29 23.01
C ASP A 59 -35.69 -7.91 21.94
N ASP A 60 -36.24 -8.52 20.89
CA ASP A 60 -35.48 -9.06 19.76
C ASP A 60 -34.72 -7.95 19.02
N ILE A 61 -35.37 -6.82 18.73
CA ILE A 61 -34.76 -5.63 18.11
C ILE A 61 -33.58 -5.12 18.95
N CYS A 62 -33.73 -5.02 20.28
CA CYS A 62 -32.68 -4.53 21.16
C CYS A 62 -31.41 -5.40 21.12
N SER A 63 -31.57 -6.70 20.87
CA SER A 63 -30.44 -7.63 20.70
C SER A 63 -29.64 -7.40 19.40
N LEU A 64 -30.22 -6.70 18.42
CA LEU A 64 -29.61 -6.38 17.11
C LEU A 64 -28.93 -5.00 17.08
N HIS A 65 -28.62 -4.42 18.23
CA HIS A 65 -27.87 -3.16 18.36
C HIS A 65 -28.45 -1.96 17.56
N PRO A 66 -29.74 -1.62 17.71
CA PRO A 66 -30.40 -0.54 16.98
C PRO A 66 -29.73 0.81 17.23
N ASN A 67 -29.18 1.04 18.42
CA ASN A 67 -28.50 2.30 18.77
C ASN A 67 -27.23 2.56 17.93
N LYS A 68 -26.69 1.55 17.25
CA LYS A 68 -25.52 1.68 16.38
C LYS A 68 -25.94 1.68 14.90
N LEU A 69 -26.80 0.74 14.52
CA LEU A 69 -27.17 0.50 13.12
C LEU A 69 -28.35 1.35 12.62
N SER A 70 -29.26 1.77 13.51
CA SER A 70 -30.42 2.61 13.18
C SER A 70 -30.82 3.49 14.38
N PRO A 71 -30.00 4.50 14.75
CA PRO A 71 -30.21 5.28 15.96
C PRO A 71 -31.55 6.04 15.93
N GLY A 72 -32.34 5.92 17.01
CA GLY A 72 -33.64 6.58 17.18
C GLY A 72 -34.85 5.71 16.82
N ASP A 73 -34.74 4.80 15.84
CA ASP A 73 -35.91 4.06 15.33
C ASP A 73 -36.53 3.10 16.37
N ALA A 74 -35.73 2.56 17.29
CA ALA A 74 -36.23 1.69 18.36
C ALA A 74 -36.88 2.48 19.52
N GLU A 75 -36.52 3.75 19.70
CA GLU A 75 -37.07 4.60 20.77
C GLU A 75 -38.56 4.89 20.50
N ASP A 76 -38.91 5.20 19.25
CA ASP A 76 -40.30 5.45 18.83
C ASP A 76 -41.22 4.25 19.13
N ILE A 77 -40.73 3.03 18.89
CA ILE A 77 -41.48 1.78 19.15
C ILE A 77 -41.59 1.51 20.65
N SER A 78 -40.55 1.81 21.42
CA SER A 78 -40.55 1.70 22.88
C SER A 78 -41.54 2.67 23.54
N GLU A 79 -41.59 3.91 23.04
CA GLU A 79 -42.55 4.92 23.49
C GLU A 79 -43.98 4.48 23.16
N ALA A 80 -44.22 3.97 21.95
CA ALA A 80 -45.52 3.46 21.54
C ALA A 80 -45.99 2.27 22.40
N LEU A 81 -45.10 1.36 22.77
CA LEU A 81 -45.40 0.27 23.70
C LEU A 81 -45.80 0.80 25.09
N THR A 82 -45.11 1.84 25.57
CA THR A 82 -45.42 2.49 26.85
C THR A 82 -46.81 3.13 26.83
N TYR A 83 -47.17 3.81 25.74
CA TYR A 83 -48.52 4.36 25.56
C TYR A 83 -49.59 3.26 25.51
N ALA A 84 -49.36 2.18 24.77
CA ALA A 84 -50.32 1.08 24.68
C ALA A 84 -50.57 0.40 26.04
N LEU A 85 -49.54 0.23 26.87
CA LEU A 85 -49.67 -0.32 28.22
C LEU A 85 -50.44 0.64 29.15
N SER A 86 -50.18 1.94 29.05
CA SER A 86 -50.92 2.97 29.78
C SER A 86 -52.40 2.95 29.40
N ASP A 87 -52.75 2.86 28.11
CA ASP A 87 -54.14 2.78 27.65
C ASP A 87 -54.86 1.53 28.20
N ILE A 88 -54.15 0.40 28.32
CA ILE A 88 -54.69 -0.82 28.94
C ILE A 88 -55.02 -0.59 30.43
N ASP A 89 -54.14 0.12 31.15
CA ASP A 89 -54.34 0.43 32.57
C ASP A 89 -55.52 1.40 32.80
N TYR A 90 -55.75 2.35 31.88
CA TYR A 90 -56.89 3.26 31.90
C TYR A 90 -58.21 2.65 31.36
N GLY A 91 -58.13 1.48 30.71
CA GLY A 91 -59.30 0.77 30.16
C GLY A 91 -59.65 1.11 28.71
N ASP A 92 -58.80 1.89 28.03
CA ASP A 92 -58.95 2.31 26.64
C ASP A 92 -58.41 1.26 25.66
N TYR A 93 -58.93 0.02 25.75
CA TYR A 93 -58.40 -1.14 25.03
C TYR A 93 -58.38 -0.99 23.49
N GLN A 94 -59.29 -0.21 22.91
CA GLN A 94 -59.31 0.04 21.47
C GLN A 94 -58.16 0.94 21.00
N ALA A 95 -57.77 1.93 21.81
CA ALA A 95 -56.60 2.76 21.54
C ALA A 95 -55.32 1.92 21.64
N ALA A 96 -55.19 1.13 22.70
CA ALA A 96 -54.07 0.20 22.89
C ALA A 96 -53.89 -0.79 21.73
N ILE A 97 -55.00 -1.36 21.22
CA ILE A 97 -54.98 -2.26 20.04
C ILE A 97 -54.49 -1.51 18.80
N GLY A 98 -55.03 -0.32 18.52
CA GLY A 98 -54.66 0.45 17.33
C GLY A 98 -53.18 0.87 17.33
N VAL A 99 -52.69 1.39 18.47
CA VAL A 99 -51.27 1.77 18.63
C VAL A 99 -50.36 0.56 18.47
N SER A 100 -50.70 -0.56 19.11
CA SER A 100 -49.88 -1.77 19.03
C SER A 100 -49.87 -2.39 17.62
N GLN A 101 -51.00 -2.37 16.90
CA GLN A 101 -51.08 -2.90 15.53
C GLN A 101 -50.18 -2.13 14.56
N ILE A 102 -50.21 -0.80 14.61
CA ILE A 102 -49.36 0.04 13.75
C ILE A 102 -47.89 -0.22 14.07
N ASN A 103 -47.54 -0.26 15.36
CA ASN A 103 -46.15 -0.41 15.77
C ASN A 103 -45.61 -1.83 15.64
N LEU A 104 -46.45 -2.85 15.53
CA LEU A 104 -46.01 -4.21 15.16
C LEU A 104 -45.50 -4.28 13.72
N ILE A 105 -46.13 -3.56 12.79
CA ILE A 105 -45.64 -3.46 11.41
C ILE A 105 -44.30 -2.74 11.40
N ASN A 106 -44.21 -1.59 12.07
CA ASN A 106 -42.96 -0.82 12.17
C ASN A 106 -41.84 -1.65 12.84
N ALA A 107 -42.16 -2.39 13.90
CA ALA A 107 -41.21 -3.29 14.56
C ALA A 107 -40.74 -4.41 13.64
N SER A 108 -41.64 -5.03 12.87
CA SER A 108 -41.26 -6.06 11.90
C SER A 108 -40.31 -5.50 10.82
N VAL A 109 -40.58 -4.30 10.31
CA VAL A 109 -39.73 -3.65 9.31
C VAL A 109 -38.36 -3.32 9.90
N LEU A 110 -38.32 -2.72 11.10
CA LEU A 110 -37.07 -2.38 11.76
C LEU A 110 -36.24 -3.63 12.10
N GLN A 111 -36.87 -4.68 12.60
CA GLN A 111 -36.21 -5.95 12.91
C GLN A 111 -35.53 -6.52 11.66
N SER A 112 -36.25 -6.66 10.54
CA SER A 112 -35.66 -7.18 9.31
C SER A 112 -34.54 -6.30 8.78
N LYS A 113 -34.68 -4.97 8.83
CA LYS A 113 -33.61 -4.02 8.46
C LYS A 113 -32.35 -4.26 9.29
N LEU A 114 -32.50 -4.40 10.61
CA LEU A 114 -31.37 -4.65 11.52
C LEU A 114 -30.75 -6.03 11.31
N GLU A 115 -31.53 -7.06 11.02
CA GLU A 115 -31.02 -8.39 10.67
C GLU A 115 -30.13 -8.34 9.43
N ILE A 116 -30.54 -7.61 8.39
CA ILE A 116 -29.76 -7.43 7.15
C ILE A 116 -28.46 -6.66 7.44
N LEU A 117 -28.54 -5.54 8.16
CA LEU A 117 -27.37 -4.73 8.50
C LEU A 117 -26.37 -5.49 9.36
N ASN A 118 -26.85 -6.32 10.29
CA ASN A 118 -26.00 -7.13 11.16
C ASN A 118 -25.34 -8.29 10.39
N ASP A 119 -26.04 -8.88 9.42
CA ASP A 119 -25.46 -9.88 8.51
C ASP A 119 -24.39 -9.23 7.61
N GLU A 120 -24.67 -8.07 7.02
CA GLU A 120 -23.70 -7.31 6.23
C GLU A 120 -22.45 -6.96 7.05
N TYR A 121 -22.62 -6.42 8.25
CA TYR A 121 -21.54 -6.14 9.18
C TYR A 121 -20.71 -7.39 9.50
N SER A 122 -21.36 -8.51 9.80
CA SER A 122 -20.69 -9.76 10.14
C SER A 122 -19.88 -10.31 8.97
N GLN A 123 -20.44 -10.28 7.75
CA GLN A 123 -19.75 -10.71 6.54
C GLN A 123 -18.56 -9.81 6.21
N LEU A 124 -18.71 -8.49 6.36
CA LEU A 124 -17.61 -7.53 6.16
C LEU A 124 -16.45 -7.80 7.12
N LEU A 125 -16.72 -8.02 8.41
CA LEU A 125 -15.67 -8.33 9.38
C LEU A 125 -14.94 -9.62 9.04
N VAL A 126 -15.65 -10.69 8.68
CA VAL A 126 -15.02 -11.95 8.27
C VAL A 126 -14.07 -11.71 7.09
N HIS A 127 -14.53 -11.00 6.06
CA HIS A 127 -13.70 -10.67 4.91
C HIS A 127 -12.49 -9.80 5.26
N ILE A 128 -12.66 -8.79 6.12
CA ILE A 128 -11.55 -7.95 6.58
C ILE A 128 -10.53 -8.80 7.32
N TYR A 129 -10.95 -9.66 8.25
CA TYR A 129 -10.04 -10.52 9.02
C TYR A 129 -9.30 -11.53 8.15
N GLU A 130 -9.98 -12.18 7.20
CA GLU A 130 -9.34 -13.07 6.23
C GLU A 130 -8.26 -12.34 5.41
N ARG A 131 -8.58 -11.14 4.94
CA ARG A 131 -7.63 -10.32 4.15
C ARG A 131 -6.47 -9.81 4.98
N CYS A 132 -6.72 -9.33 6.19
CA CYS A 132 -5.68 -8.91 7.11
C CYS A 132 -4.72 -10.07 7.42
N SER A 133 -5.23 -11.28 7.66
CA SER A 133 -4.39 -12.45 7.88
C SER A 133 -3.53 -12.79 6.67
N SER A 134 -4.12 -12.80 5.46
CA SER A 134 -3.41 -13.03 4.20
C SER A 134 -2.29 -12.01 3.97
N ILE A 135 -2.57 -10.71 4.17
CA ILE A 135 -1.58 -9.64 3.99
C ILE A 135 -0.49 -9.73 5.06
N HIS A 136 -0.84 -10.05 6.31
CA HIS A 136 0.13 -10.23 7.39
C HIS A 136 1.11 -11.36 7.09
N GLU A 137 0.60 -12.53 6.68
CA GLU A 137 1.43 -13.67 6.25
C GLU A 137 2.34 -13.29 5.07
N ARG A 138 1.79 -12.52 4.12
CA ARG A 138 2.55 -12.04 2.97
C ARG A 138 3.68 -11.09 3.38
N ILE A 139 3.41 -10.09 4.23
CA ILE A 139 4.42 -9.18 4.77
C ILE A 139 5.52 -9.96 5.49
N ASP A 140 5.15 -10.92 6.34
CA ASP A 140 6.11 -11.73 7.09
C ASP A 140 6.93 -12.66 6.21
N SER A 141 6.36 -13.16 5.10
CA SER A 141 7.10 -13.90 4.09
C SER A 141 8.11 -13.00 3.38
N LEU A 142 7.70 -11.79 2.96
CA LEU A 142 8.55 -10.85 2.23
C LEU A 142 9.71 -10.30 3.10
N LYS A 143 9.57 -10.29 4.43
CA LYS A 143 10.68 -9.93 5.34
C LYS A 143 11.81 -10.96 5.36
N LYS A 144 11.52 -12.22 5.04
CA LYS A 144 12.49 -13.33 5.11
C LYS A 144 13.19 -13.49 3.76
N PRO A 145 14.50 -13.22 3.65
CA PRO A 145 15.19 -13.29 2.36
C PRO A 145 15.06 -14.66 1.70
N GLU A 146 15.11 -15.74 2.50
CA GLU A 146 15.05 -17.12 1.99
C GLU A 146 13.77 -17.43 1.18
N ASN A 147 12.67 -16.73 1.48
CA ASN A 147 11.38 -16.94 0.82
C ASN A 147 11.26 -16.20 -0.52
N ASN A 148 12.19 -15.29 -0.81
CA ASN A 148 12.10 -14.36 -1.93
C ASN A 148 13.18 -14.62 -2.99
N ILE A 149 14.00 -15.65 -2.79
CA ILE A 149 15.09 -15.99 -3.70
C ILE A 149 14.49 -16.42 -5.05
N TYR A 150 14.86 -15.69 -6.10
CA TYR A 150 14.34 -15.93 -7.45
C TYR A 150 15.34 -15.46 -8.52
N ASN A 151 15.37 -16.17 -9.65
CA ASN A 151 16.20 -15.80 -10.79
C ASN A 151 15.55 -14.64 -11.56
N LEU A 152 16.17 -13.47 -11.55
CA LEU A 152 15.64 -12.33 -12.27
C LEU A 152 15.70 -12.59 -13.79
N PRO A 153 14.59 -12.42 -14.54
CA PRO A 153 14.51 -12.78 -15.95
C PRO A 153 15.10 -11.70 -16.88
N PHE A 154 16.08 -10.93 -16.42
CA PHE A 154 16.63 -9.82 -17.18
C PHE A 154 17.87 -10.23 -17.99
N ALA A 155 17.85 -9.83 -19.27
CA ALA A 155 18.78 -10.25 -20.30
C ALA A 155 20.26 -10.21 -19.87
N ASP A 156 20.94 -11.33 -20.16
CA ASP A 156 22.38 -11.58 -20.12
C ASP A 156 23.07 -11.75 -18.75
N ILE A 157 22.38 -11.52 -17.63
CA ILE A 157 22.92 -11.76 -16.28
C ILE A 157 22.04 -12.81 -15.58
N SER A 158 22.55 -14.03 -15.43
CA SER A 158 21.91 -15.09 -14.64
C SER A 158 22.37 -15.01 -13.19
N GLU A 159 21.98 -13.94 -12.50
CA GLU A 159 22.25 -13.76 -11.07
C GLU A 159 20.95 -13.92 -10.27
N GLU A 160 21.08 -14.60 -9.14
CA GLU A 160 19.98 -14.89 -8.23
C GLU A 160 19.70 -13.64 -7.36
N PHE A 161 18.43 -13.26 -7.21
CA PHE A 161 18.04 -12.19 -6.29
C PHE A 161 18.28 -12.64 -4.85
N ASP A 162 18.96 -11.80 -4.06
CA ASP A 162 19.33 -12.11 -2.68
C ASP A 162 18.15 -12.17 -1.70
N GLY A 163 16.94 -11.85 -2.17
CA GLY A 163 15.69 -11.94 -1.43
C GLY A 163 15.40 -10.80 -0.46
N ARG A 164 16.30 -9.80 -0.31
CA ARG A 164 16.18 -8.73 0.71
C ARG A 164 15.24 -7.59 0.29
N ILE A 165 13.96 -7.89 0.11
CA ILE A 165 12.94 -6.92 -0.35
C ILE A 165 12.86 -5.65 0.52
N PRO A 166 12.85 -5.71 1.88
CA PRO A 166 12.82 -4.50 2.70
C PRO A 166 14.05 -3.60 2.48
N PHE A 167 15.21 -4.19 2.24
CA PHE A 167 16.45 -3.45 1.96
C PHE A 167 16.38 -2.77 0.59
N TRP A 168 16.09 -3.53 -0.47
CA TRP A 168 16.12 -3.04 -1.85
C TRP A 168 14.97 -2.08 -2.18
N SER A 169 13.84 -2.14 -1.46
CA SER A 169 12.72 -1.20 -1.62
C SER A 169 12.97 0.20 -1.03
N SER A 170 14.13 0.44 -0.41
CA SER A 170 14.53 1.76 0.11
C SER A 170 13.50 2.43 1.04
N GLY A 171 12.87 1.65 1.92
CA GLY A 171 11.94 2.14 2.94
C GLY A 171 10.45 2.13 2.52
N LEU A 172 10.14 1.90 1.24
CA LEU A 172 8.75 1.79 0.78
C LEU A 172 8.01 0.62 1.47
N PHE A 173 8.71 -0.50 1.71
CA PHE A 173 8.14 -1.65 2.40
C PHE A 173 7.69 -1.29 3.83
N ASP A 174 8.51 -0.54 4.56
CA ASP A 174 8.21 -0.12 5.94
C ASP A 174 7.02 0.87 5.97
N GLU A 175 6.91 1.75 4.97
CA GLU A 175 5.76 2.65 4.82
C GLU A 175 4.45 1.87 4.60
N ILE A 176 4.47 0.86 3.73
CA ILE A 176 3.31 0.00 3.43
C ILE A 176 2.91 -0.80 4.68
N GLU A 177 3.87 -1.40 5.38
CA GLU A 177 3.62 -2.14 6.62
C GLU A 177 3.01 -1.24 7.70
N LEU A 178 3.54 -0.02 7.87
CA LEU A 178 3.00 0.94 8.83
C LEU A 178 1.57 1.35 8.48
N ASN A 179 1.29 1.58 7.19
CA ASN A 179 -0.06 1.92 6.73
C ASN A 179 -1.04 0.78 6.99
N PHE A 180 -0.66 -0.46 6.67
CA PHE A 180 -1.47 -1.64 6.93
C PHE A 180 -1.82 -1.78 8.42
N ARG A 181 -0.83 -1.64 9.32
CA ARG A 181 -1.09 -1.69 10.77
C ARG A 181 -2.08 -0.61 11.22
N ARG A 182 -1.97 0.61 10.70
CA ARG A 182 -2.92 1.69 11.02
C ARG A 182 -4.34 1.37 10.60
N ILE A 183 -4.53 0.69 9.47
CA ILE A 183 -5.86 0.27 9.00
C ILE A 183 -6.42 -0.79 9.95
N CYS A 184 -5.64 -1.83 10.29
CA CYS A 184 -6.06 -2.86 11.25
C CYS A 184 -6.42 -2.26 12.61
N ASP A 185 -5.59 -1.36 13.13
CA ASP A 185 -5.85 -0.68 14.41
C ASP A 185 -7.16 0.13 14.36
N ALA A 186 -7.47 0.79 13.24
CA ALA A 186 -8.70 1.55 13.08
C ALA A 186 -9.96 0.65 13.01
N VAL A 187 -9.84 -0.52 12.36
CA VAL A 187 -10.90 -1.54 12.33
C VAL A 187 -11.20 -2.01 13.76
N GLU A 188 -10.19 -2.48 14.49
CA GLU A 188 -10.37 -3.08 15.82
C GLU A 188 -10.80 -2.05 16.88
N SER A 189 -10.21 -0.85 16.87
CA SER A 189 -10.42 0.13 17.94
C SER A 189 -11.65 1.01 17.76
N ARG A 190 -12.16 1.15 16.53
CA ARG A 190 -13.26 2.08 16.22
C ARG A 190 -14.35 1.44 15.37
N TYR A 191 -14.02 0.96 14.17
CA TYR A 191 -15.07 0.60 13.19
C TYR A 191 -15.89 -0.60 13.64
N GLU A 192 -15.25 -1.61 14.23
CA GLU A 192 -15.93 -2.76 14.84
C GLU A 192 -16.75 -2.34 16.07
N VAL A 193 -16.15 -1.55 16.96
CA VAL A 193 -16.79 -1.11 18.21
C VAL A 193 -18.06 -0.31 17.91
N ASP A 194 -18.02 0.55 16.90
CA ASP A 194 -19.14 1.42 16.52
C ASP A 194 -20.11 0.76 15.54
N MET A 195 -19.81 -0.44 15.03
CA MET A 195 -20.53 -1.10 13.93
C MET A 195 -20.69 -0.21 12.69
N ASP A 196 -19.64 0.54 12.35
CA ASP A 196 -19.62 1.49 11.25
C ASP A 196 -19.37 0.77 9.92
N ILE A 197 -20.45 0.32 9.28
CA ILE A 197 -20.43 -0.44 8.01
C ILE A 197 -19.73 0.32 6.89
N ASP A 198 -19.94 1.64 6.79
CA ASP A 198 -19.35 2.45 5.72
C ASP A 198 -17.82 2.56 5.91
N SER A 199 -17.36 2.82 7.13
CA SER A 199 -15.92 2.83 7.43
C SER A 199 -15.28 1.44 7.22
N LEU A 200 -15.99 0.35 7.51
CA LEU A 200 -15.50 -1.01 7.25
C LEU A 200 -15.37 -1.30 5.75
N LYS A 201 -16.31 -0.83 4.92
CA LYS A 201 -16.21 -0.92 3.45
C LYS A 201 -15.00 -0.17 2.92
N ASP A 202 -14.79 1.06 3.38
CA ASP A 202 -13.63 1.87 3.01
C ASP A 202 -12.32 1.17 3.44
N ALA A 203 -12.27 0.64 4.67
CA ALA A 203 -11.12 -0.11 5.17
C ALA A 203 -10.82 -1.35 4.31
N LEU A 204 -11.83 -2.10 3.89
CA LEU A 204 -11.64 -3.26 3.01
C LEU A 204 -11.03 -2.86 1.66
N VAL A 205 -11.46 -1.75 1.07
CA VAL A 205 -10.89 -1.21 -0.17
C VAL A 205 -9.41 -0.84 0.03
N GLU A 206 -9.09 -0.18 1.14
CA GLU A 206 -7.70 0.16 1.47
C GLU A 206 -6.82 -1.08 1.68
N ILE A 207 -7.33 -2.10 2.38
CA ILE A 207 -6.66 -3.39 2.61
C ILE A 207 -6.34 -4.09 1.28
N VAL A 208 -7.30 -4.15 0.35
CA VAL A 208 -7.06 -4.74 -0.98
C VAL A 208 -5.97 -3.98 -1.72
N HIS A 209 -5.91 -2.65 -1.55
CA HIS A 209 -4.88 -1.86 -2.19
C HIS A 209 -3.47 -2.08 -1.59
N ILE A 210 -3.36 -2.48 -0.30
CA ILE A 210 -2.07 -2.90 0.28
C ILE A 210 -1.47 -4.08 -0.50
N GLU A 211 -2.28 -5.05 -0.97
CA GLU A 211 -1.77 -6.17 -1.78
C GLU A 211 -1.10 -5.67 -3.06
N GLU A 212 -1.72 -4.72 -3.76
CA GLU A 212 -1.17 -4.12 -4.98
C GLU A 212 0.13 -3.34 -4.70
N GLN A 213 0.17 -2.62 -3.59
CA GLN A 213 1.37 -1.88 -3.17
C GLN A 213 2.54 -2.81 -2.85
N LEU A 214 2.27 -3.97 -2.22
CA LEU A 214 3.29 -4.99 -1.98
C LEU A 214 3.86 -5.53 -3.31
N ASP A 215 3.02 -5.79 -4.31
CA ASP A 215 3.46 -6.22 -5.64
C ASP A 215 4.37 -5.18 -6.32
N GLU A 216 4.01 -3.91 -6.26
CA GLU A 216 4.83 -2.82 -6.80
C GLU A 216 6.13 -2.66 -6.00
N CYS A 217 6.10 -2.84 -4.69
CA CYS A 217 7.27 -2.80 -3.83
C CYS A 217 8.29 -3.90 -4.18
N ILE A 218 7.81 -5.11 -4.49
CA ILE A 218 8.64 -6.21 -4.98
C ILE A 218 9.31 -5.83 -6.31
N ALA A 219 8.56 -5.24 -7.24
CA ALA A 219 9.10 -4.81 -8.53
C ALA A 219 10.17 -3.72 -8.36
N VAL A 220 9.98 -2.76 -7.46
CA VAL A 220 11.00 -1.76 -7.11
C VAL A 220 12.25 -2.43 -6.55
N ALA A 221 12.11 -3.35 -5.59
CA ALA A 221 13.23 -4.07 -5.00
C ALA A 221 14.04 -4.82 -6.06
N HIS A 222 13.39 -5.53 -6.98
CA HIS A 222 14.06 -6.23 -8.07
C HIS A 222 14.79 -5.28 -9.02
N ASN A 223 14.19 -4.12 -9.35
CA ASN A 223 14.83 -3.13 -10.20
C ASN A 223 16.05 -2.50 -9.51
N GLU A 224 15.98 -2.17 -8.23
CA GLU A 224 17.13 -1.63 -7.49
C GLU A 224 18.27 -2.64 -7.40
N TYR A 225 17.97 -3.92 -7.16
CA TYR A 225 18.99 -4.97 -7.19
C TYR A 225 19.62 -5.15 -8.57
N TYR A 226 18.80 -5.12 -9.63
CA TYR A 226 19.29 -5.20 -10.99
C TYR A 226 20.26 -4.06 -11.32
N GLU A 227 19.97 -2.86 -10.84
CA GLU A 227 20.84 -1.70 -11.04
C GLU A 227 22.14 -1.80 -10.25
N PHE A 228 22.08 -2.34 -9.03
CA PHE A 228 23.27 -2.71 -8.28
C PHE A 228 24.17 -3.67 -9.07
N LEU A 229 23.61 -4.72 -9.66
CA LEU A 229 24.38 -5.68 -10.48
C LEU A 229 25.05 -5.01 -11.68
N ARG A 230 24.34 -4.09 -12.36
CA ARG A 230 24.92 -3.33 -13.49
C ARG A 230 26.04 -2.40 -13.05
N VAL A 231 25.88 -1.70 -11.92
CA VAL A 231 26.93 -0.86 -11.32
C VAL A 231 28.15 -1.71 -11.00
N GLN A 232 27.96 -2.87 -10.37
CA GLN A 232 29.03 -3.79 -10.02
C GLN A 232 29.75 -4.32 -11.26
N GLN A 233 29.02 -4.76 -12.28
CA GLN A 233 29.61 -5.28 -13.52
C GLN A 233 30.45 -4.22 -14.24
N LEU A 234 29.92 -3.00 -14.39
CA LEU A 234 30.65 -1.91 -15.01
C LEU A 234 31.89 -1.53 -14.19
N ALA A 235 31.79 -1.50 -12.86
CA ALA A 235 32.94 -1.26 -11.99
C ALA A 235 34.03 -2.33 -12.16
N ILE A 236 33.66 -3.61 -12.25
CA ILE A 236 34.62 -4.69 -12.51
C ILE A 236 35.30 -4.51 -13.87
N SER A 237 34.54 -4.24 -14.93
CA SER A 237 35.10 -4.02 -16.27
C SER A 237 36.04 -2.82 -16.33
N LEU A 238 35.70 -1.72 -15.65
CA LEU A 238 36.56 -0.54 -15.52
C LEU A 238 37.87 -0.88 -14.79
N TYR A 239 37.79 -1.61 -13.68
CA TYR A 239 38.95 -2.06 -12.93
C TYR A 239 39.87 -2.94 -13.78
N GLU A 240 39.33 -3.96 -14.44
CA GLU A 240 40.10 -4.87 -15.29
C GLU A 240 40.79 -4.14 -16.44
N ALA A 241 40.06 -3.26 -17.14
CA ALA A 241 40.60 -2.48 -18.25
C ALA A 241 41.76 -1.59 -17.80
N LEU A 242 41.59 -0.85 -16.69
CA LEU A 242 42.56 0.15 -16.23
C LEU A 242 43.77 -0.46 -15.51
N THR A 243 43.62 -1.64 -14.91
CA THR A 243 44.72 -2.31 -14.18
C THR A 243 45.45 -3.38 -14.99
N TYR A 244 44.99 -3.71 -16.21
CA TYR A 244 45.56 -4.74 -17.08
C TYR A 244 47.10 -4.77 -17.23
N ASP A 245 47.75 -3.61 -17.40
CA ASP A 245 49.21 -3.48 -17.56
C ASP A 245 49.98 -3.33 -16.23
N GLY A 246 49.27 -3.34 -15.09
CA GLY A 246 49.84 -3.20 -13.76
C GLY A 246 50.32 -1.79 -13.40
N SER A 247 50.03 -0.76 -14.20
CA SER A 247 50.44 0.62 -13.92
C SER A 247 49.58 1.31 -12.86
N TRP A 248 48.30 0.92 -12.77
CA TRP A 248 47.33 1.43 -11.82
C TRP A 248 46.95 0.36 -10.79
N HIS A 249 46.73 0.80 -9.55
CA HIS A 249 46.35 -0.06 -8.44
C HIS A 249 45.15 0.51 -7.69
N LEU A 250 44.27 -0.36 -7.23
CA LEU A 250 43.12 0.03 -6.42
C LEU A 250 43.58 0.50 -5.04
N HIS A 251 43.18 1.70 -4.67
CA HIS A 251 43.28 2.19 -3.30
C HIS A 251 42.09 1.66 -2.49
N ALA A 252 42.28 0.48 -1.89
CA ALA A 252 41.22 -0.28 -1.22
C ALA A 252 40.46 0.53 -0.16
N ASP A 253 41.18 1.31 0.66
CA ASP A 253 40.57 2.07 1.76
C ASP A 253 39.68 3.24 1.28
N SER A 254 39.85 3.66 0.03
CA SER A 254 39.10 4.78 -0.58
C SER A 254 38.05 4.31 -1.58
N SER A 255 37.98 3.02 -1.89
CA SER A 255 37.07 2.44 -2.88
C SER A 255 35.95 1.66 -2.21
N GLY A 256 34.77 1.63 -2.81
CA GLY A 256 33.60 0.92 -2.28
C GLY A 256 32.29 1.66 -2.48
N TYR A 257 31.22 1.12 -1.90
CA TYR A 257 29.94 1.79 -1.84
C TYR A 257 29.95 2.93 -0.81
N THR A 258 29.29 4.03 -1.13
CA THR A 258 29.12 5.16 -0.20
C THR A 258 28.35 4.69 1.04
N ASP A 259 28.87 5.00 2.23
CA ASP A 259 28.33 4.54 3.52
C ASP A 259 28.18 3.02 3.65
N ALA A 260 28.90 2.25 2.82
CA ALA A 260 28.74 0.80 2.66
C ALA A 260 27.31 0.36 2.26
N ASP A 261 26.54 1.24 1.61
CA ASP A 261 25.20 0.96 1.10
C ASP A 261 25.26 0.59 -0.40
N GLU A 262 25.02 -0.68 -0.70
CA GLU A 262 25.03 -1.25 -2.07
C GLU A 262 24.04 -0.57 -3.02
N ARG A 263 23.05 0.15 -2.48
CA ARG A 263 22.06 0.90 -3.28
C ARG A 263 22.58 2.27 -3.73
N ARG A 264 23.77 2.68 -3.30
CA ARG A 264 24.38 3.97 -3.61
C ARG A 264 25.44 3.85 -4.71
N PRO A 265 25.89 4.97 -5.31
CA PRO A 265 26.99 4.97 -6.25
C PRO A 265 28.23 4.27 -5.72
N TYR A 266 28.91 3.54 -6.60
CA TYR A 266 30.19 2.90 -6.31
C TYR A 266 31.33 3.86 -6.65
N ARG A 267 32.24 4.11 -5.70
CA ARG A 267 33.46 4.89 -5.91
C ARG A 267 34.67 3.96 -6.07
N MET A 268 35.51 4.26 -7.05
CA MET A 268 36.76 3.56 -7.29
C MET A 268 37.88 4.60 -7.35
N VAL A 269 38.91 4.41 -6.53
CA VAL A 269 40.09 5.25 -6.51
C VAL A 269 41.28 4.40 -6.92
N LEU A 270 41.91 4.76 -8.02
CA LEU A 270 43.10 4.13 -8.55
C LEU A 270 44.29 5.06 -8.33
N VAL A 271 45.43 4.49 -7.95
CA VAL A 271 46.70 5.23 -7.79
C VAL A 271 47.77 4.59 -8.67
N ASP A 272 48.67 5.42 -9.19
CA ASP A 272 49.88 4.93 -9.85
C ASP A 272 51.10 5.03 -8.91
N GLY A 273 52.20 4.37 -9.28
CA GLY A 273 53.45 4.42 -8.52
C GLY A 273 54.15 5.79 -8.51
N CYS A 274 53.58 6.79 -9.19
CA CYS A 274 54.10 8.16 -9.29
C CYS A 274 53.30 9.15 -8.43
N GLY A 275 52.23 8.72 -7.78
CA GLY A 275 51.38 9.56 -6.94
C GLY A 275 50.17 10.15 -7.67
N ASN A 276 49.94 9.82 -8.94
CA ASN A 276 48.71 10.23 -9.63
C ASN A 276 47.52 9.42 -9.12
N VAL A 277 46.36 10.06 -9.07
CA VAL A 277 45.11 9.48 -8.59
C VAL A 277 44.05 9.60 -9.68
N ALA A 278 43.45 8.49 -10.07
CA ALA A 278 42.26 8.45 -10.92
C ALA A 278 41.04 8.09 -10.06
N SER A 279 40.04 8.96 -10.05
CA SER A 279 38.80 8.80 -9.30
C SER A 279 37.66 8.50 -10.26
N ILE A 280 36.92 7.44 -9.99
CA ILE A 280 35.81 6.99 -10.81
C ILE A 280 34.59 6.82 -9.93
N VAL A 281 33.44 7.32 -10.38
CA VAL A 281 32.16 7.07 -9.73
C VAL A 281 31.21 6.44 -10.72
N VAL A 282 30.67 5.27 -10.37
CA VAL A 282 29.74 4.47 -11.19
C VAL A 282 28.35 4.57 -10.59
N PHE A 283 27.36 4.95 -11.41
CA PHE A 283 25.98 5.18 -10.98
C PHE A 283 24.99 5.09 -12.14
N HIS A 284 23.71 5.04 -11.84
CA HIS A 284 22.65 5.02 -12.83
C HIS A 284 22.30 6.43 -13.35
N ASN A 285 22.03 6.61 -14.65
CA ASN A 285 21.74 7.92 -15.24
C ASN A 285 20.28 8.37 -15.01
N ARG A 286 20.05 9.68 -14.82
CA ARG A 286 18.75 10.33 -14.61
C ARG A 286 17.91 10.52 -15.87
N GLU A 287 18.49 10.34 -17.04
CA GLU A 287 17.80 10.66 -18.30
C GLU A 287 16.53 9.83 -18.43
N ILE A 288 15.36 10.49 -18.43
CA ILE A 288 14.08 9.83 -18.59
C ILE A 288 13.99 9.32 -20.03
N ARG A 289 14.07 8.01 -20.21
CA ARG A 289 13.94 7.36 -21.52
C ARG A 289 12.49 7.24 -21.96
N SER A 290 11.60 6.94 -21.03
CA SER A 290 10.17 6.88 -21.32
C SER A 290 9.35 7.15 -20.05
N GLN A 291 8.12 7.65 -20.25
CA GLN A 291 7.15 7.83 -19.18
C GLN A 291 5.88 7.07 -19.58
N THR A 292 5.58 5.99 -18.88
CA THR A 292 4.40 5.16 -19.14
C THR A 292 3.38 5.30 -18.00
N ARG A 293 2.16 4.79 -18.20
CA ARG A 293 1.17 4.66 -17.10
C ARG A 293 1.67 3.79 -15.93
N ARG A 294 2.76 3.05 -16.12
CA ARG A 294 3.39 2.14 -15.14
C ARG A 294 4.62 2.74 -14.45
N GLY A 295 5.05 3.96 -14.82
CA GLY A 295 6.19 4.63 -14.19
C GLY A 295 7.10 5.37 -15.16
N VAL A 296 8.22 5.87 -14.62
CA VAL A 296 9.30 6.55 -15.36
C VAL A 296 10.43 5.54 -15.58
N GLU A 297 10.85 5.35 -16.83
CA GLU A 297 12.06 4.60 -17.18
C GLU A 297 13.25 5.57 -17.26
N TYR A 298 14.31 5.26 -16.53
CA TYR A 298 15.52 6.06 -16.44
C TYR A 298 16.59 5.59 -17.42
N GLY A 299 17.76 6.23 -17.40
CA GLY A 299 18.84 5.99 -18.35
C GLY A 299 19.52 4.65 -18.15
N GLU A 300 20.73 4.46 -18.71
CA GLU A 300 21.56 3.30 -18.38
C GLU A 300 22.60 3.65 -17.31
N THR A 301 23.19 2.62 -16.71
CA THR A 301 24.35 2.74 -15.83
C THR A 301 25.52 3.38 -16.57
N GLN A 302 26.16 4.37 -15.96
CA GLN A 302 27.28 5.13 -16.51
C GLN A 302 28.35 5.34 -15.43
N PHE A 303 29.49 5.89 -15.83
CA PHE A 303 30.54 6.29 -14.90
C PHE A 303 31.06 7.69 -15.24
N MET A 304 31.63 8.37 -14.26
CA MET A 304 32.38 9.60 -14.42
C MET A 304 33.83 9.37 -13.97
N LEU A 305 34.79 9.90 -14.72
CA LEU A 305 36.23 9.78 -14.44
C LEU A 305 36.86 11.17 -14.25
N ASP A 306 37.66 11.30 -13.21
CA ASP A 306 38.55 12.43 -12.97
C ASP A 306 39.96 11.96 -12.59
N VAL A 307 40.96 12.81 -12.83
CA VAL A 307 42.38 12.51 -12.55
C VAL A 307 43.03 13.70 -11.86
N CYS A 308 43.78 13.44 -10.79
CA CYS A 308 44.53 14.43 -10.03
C CYS A 308 45.99 13.98 -9.82
N ASP A 309 46.94 14.92 -9.82
CA ASP A 309 48.33 14.67 -9.37
C ASP A 309 48.39 14.81 -7.84
N GLY A 310 48.95 13.81 -7.16
CA GLY A 310 48.72 13.53 -5.75
C GLY A 310 49.79 13.99 -4.75
N ASP A 311 50.72 14.87 -5.10
CA ASP A 311 51.30 15.88 -4.18
C ASP A 311 52.61 16.44 -4.75
N THR A 312 52.56 17.66 -5.29
CA THR A 312 53.55 18.77 -5.15
C THR A 312 53.39 19.85 -6.23
N MET A 313 52.74 19.53 -7.36
CA MET A 313 52.39 20.46 -8.42
C MET A 313 51.02 20.04 -8.96
N SER A 314 49.98 20.83 -8.76
CA SER A 314 48.69 20.58 -9.41
C SER A 314 48.81 20.91 -10.91
N ASP A 315 49.38 20.00 -11.70
CA ASP A 315 49.56 20.18 -13.14
C ASP A 315 48.30 19.70 -13.88
N ALA A 316 47.40 20.65 -14.14
CA ALA A 316 46.16 20.38 -14.86
C ALA A 316 46.39 19.83 -16.28
N ASP A 317 47.49 20.19 -16.94
CA ASP A 317 47.81 19.68 -18.28
C ASP A 317 48.25 18.21 -18.21
N LEU A 318 49.01 17.84 -17.17
CA LEU A 318 49.38 16.45 -16.90
C LEU A 318 48.16 15.59 -16.58
N CYS A 319 47.28 16.05 -15.69
CA CYS A 319 46.04 15.35 -15.35
C CYS A 319 45.16 15.10 -16.58
N GLU A 320 45.05 16.09 -17.47
CA GLU A 320 44.28 15.96 -18.72
C GLU A 320 44.92 14.97 -19.71
N ILE A 321 46.26 14.96 -19.83
CA ILE A 321 46.97 13.98 -20.65
C ILE A 321 46.71 12.56 -20.13
N ILE A 322 46.82 12.37 -18.81
CA ILE A 322 46.57 11.06 -18.18
C ILE A 322 45.11 10.66 -18.39
N ARG A 323 44.14 11.55 -18.14
CA ARG A 323 42.71 11.31 -18.35
C ARG A 323 42.41 10.85 -19.77
N ARG A 324 42.96 11.51 -20.78
CA ARG A 324 42.81 11.11 -22.19
C ARG A 324 43.40 9.74 -22.48
N GLY A 325 44.55 9.42 -21.89
CA GLY A 325 45.16 8.09 -21.99
C GLY A 325 44.28 6.99 -21.38
N LEU A 326 43.73 7.23 -20.19
CA LEU A 326 42.80 6.30 -19.54
C LEU A 326 41.52 6.10 -20.36
N LEU A 327 40.91 7.18 -20.87
CA LEU A 327 39.71 7.08 -21.70
C LEU A 327 39.97 6.31 -23.00
N SER A 328 41.11 6.54 -23.66
CA SER A 328 41.50 5.78 -24.86
C SER A 328 41.58 4.28 -24.57
N ARG A 329 42.13 3.90 -23.41
CA ARG A 329 42.25 2.51 -23.00
C ARG A 329 40.90 1.85 -22.69
N LEU A 330 39.96 2.62 -22.12
CA LEU A 330 38.59 2.15 -21.93
C LEU A 330 37.90 1.90 -23.28
N GLU A 331 38.09 2.78 -24.26
CA GLU A 331 37.57 2.58 -25.61
C GLU A 331 38.20 1.36 -26.31
N GLU A 332 39.52 1.16 -26.16
CA GLU A 332 40.22 -0.04 -26.65
C GLU A 332 39.69 -1.33 -26.01
N SER A 333 39.21 -1.24 -24.77
CA SER A 333 38.57 -2.34 -24.03
C SER A 333 37.08 -2.47 -24.32
N HIS A 334 36.55 -1.76 -25.33
CA HIS A 334 35.14 -1.75 -25.73
C HIS A 334 34.16 -1.24 -24.66
N ILE A 335 34.60 -0.43 -23.72
CA ILE A 335 33.75 0.22 -22.72
C ILE A 335 33.22 1.55 -23.30
N ASP A 336 31.90 1.75 -23.29
CA ASP A 336 31.31 3.03 -23.70
C ASP A 336 31.62 4.11 -22.66
N ILE A 337 32.49 5.05 -23.03
CA ILE A 337 32.91 6.15 -22.15
C ILE A 337 31.81 7.20 -21.93
N GLY A 338 30.66 7.10 -22.60
CA GLY A 338 29.53 8.00 -22.41
C GLY A 338 29.80 9.45 -22.84
N ARG A 339 28.74 10.28 -22.89
CA ARG A 339 28.88 11.69 -23.29
C ARG A 339 29.49 12.57 -22.21
N GLY A 340 29.30 12.23 -20.94
CA GLY A 340 29.80 13.00 -19.79
C GLY A 340 31.33 13.09 -19.76
N ASN A 341 32.03 11.98 -20.03
CA ASN A 341 33.49 11.95 -20.02
C ASN A 341 34.14 12.55 -21.29
N ARG A 342 33.36 12.76 -22.36
CA ARG A 342 33.82 13.28 -23.65
C ARG A 342 33.89 14.80 -23.72
N GLN A 343 33.22 15.51 -22.81
CA GLN A 343 33.37 16.96 -22.76
C GLN A 343 34.74 17.30 -22.15
N ASP A 344 35.48 18.21 -22.79
CA ASP A 344 36.65 18.89 -22.20
C ASP A 344 36.16 19.83 -21.07
N SER A 345 35.38 19.31 -20.13
CA SER A 345 35.06 20.02 -18.90
C SER A 345 36.34 20.03 -18.09
N ARG A 346 36.96 21.20 -17.99
CA ARG A 346 37.86 21.51 -16.89
C ARG A 346 37.08 21.32 -15.59
N ILE A 347 37.02 20.10 -15.08
CA ILE A 347 36.65 19.87 -13.68
C ILE A 347 37.84 20.44 -12.91
N SER A 348 37.70 21.70 -12.51
CA SER A 348 38.69 22.44 -11.75
C SER A 348 38.45 22.28 -10.25
N ASP A 349 38.06 21.09 -9.82
CA ASP A 349 37.80 20.81 -8.41
C ASP A 349 39.08 20.27 -7.79
N SER A 350 39.51 20.96 -6.76
CA SER A 350 40.89 21.01 -6.29
C SER A 350 41.39 19.74 -5.56
N ASN A 351 40.65 18.63 -5.61
CA ASN A 351 41.04 17.34 -5.06
C ASN A 351 40.04 16.24 -5.48
N SER A 352 40.53 15.02 -5.72
CA SER A 352 39.78 13.75 -5.88
C SER A 352 38.56 13.59 -4.96
N THR A 353 38.66 14.05 -3.71
CA THR A 353 37.58 13.95 -2.72
C THR A 353 36.36 14.80 -3.08
N GLU A 354 36.59 16.00 -3.62
CA GLU A 354 35.52 16.93 -4.01
C GLU A 354 34.74 16.39 -5.21
N PHE A 355 35.46 15.90 -6.22
CA PHE A 355 34.88 15.22 -7.39
C PHE A 355 33.99 14.03 -7.00
N ILE A 356 34.50 13.12 -6.16
CA ILE A 356 33.74 11.95 -5.70
C ILE A 356 32.48 12.41 -4.97
N THR A 357 32.61 13.36 -4.05
CA THR A 357 31.48 13.88 -3.27
C THR A 357 30.39 14.45 -4.17
N ASN A 358 30.76 15.33 -5.11
CA ASN A 358 29.81 15.97 -6.02
C ASN A 358 29.10 14.95 -6.92
N THR A 359 29.83 13.95 -7.42
CA THR A 359 29.27 12.94 -8.32
C THR A 359 28.37 11.95 -7.59
N VAL A 360 28.74 11.55 -6.36
CA VAL A 360 27.90 10.70 -5.51
C VAL A 360 26.57 11.39 -5.20
N ILE A 361 26.57 12.69 -4.88
CA ILE A 361 25.33 13.46 -4.64
C ILE A 361 24.41 13.42 -5.87
N VAL A 362 24.96 13.49 -7.08
CA VAL A 362 24.17 13.37 -8.31
C VAL A 362 23.57 11.97 -8.41
N GLY A 363 24.37 10.92 -8.20
CA GLY A 363 23.88 9.53 -8.24
C GLY A 363 22.80 9.24 -7.19
N ASP A 364 22.99 9.70 -5.95
CA ASP A 364 22.01 9.56 -4.86
C ASP A 364 20.69 10.24 -5.22
N LYS A 365 20.76 11.47 -5.78
CA LYS A 365 19.56 12.18 -6.24
C LYS A 365 18.77 11.40 -7.29
N ILE A 366 19.47 10.74 -8.23
CA ILE A 366 18.84 9.95 -9.29
C ILE A 366 18.05 8.79 -8.70
N LYS A 367 18.66 8.09 -7.75
CA LYS A 367 18.03 7.00 -7.01
C LYS A 367 16.82 7.52 -6.21
N ASP A 368 16.98 8.59 -5.45
CA ASP A 368 15.90 9.12 -4.60
C ASP A 368 14.68 9.56 -5.43
N ASP A 369 14.90 10.17 -6.60
CA ASP A 369 13.81 10.54 -7.51
C ASP A 369 13.06 9.31 -8.06
N ARG A 370 13.77 8.20 -8.33
CA ARG A 370 13.17 6.92 -8.74
C ARG A 370 12.27 6.35 -7.68
N ILE A 371 12.78 6.26 -6.45
CA ILE A 371 12.04 5.74 -5.30
C ILE A 371 10.83 6.63 -5.02
N ALA A 372 10.99 7.96 -5.05
CA ALA A 372 9.89 8.90 -4.88
C ALA A 372 8.83 8.78 -5.99
N ALA A 373 9.23 8.58 -7.25
CA ALA A 373 8.28 8.37 -8.34
C ALA A 373 7.46 7.07 -8.16
N ALA A 374 8.09 6.00 -7.70
CA ALA A 374 7.42 4.74 -7.39
C ALA A 374 6.44 4.91 -6.20
N GLY A 375 6.88 5.53 -5.11
CA GLY A 375 6.02 5.82 -3.95
C GLY A 375 4.83 6.72 -4.31
N ASN A 376 5.02 7.71 -5.19
CA ASN A 376 3.92 8.55 -5.67
C ASN A 376 2.93 7.77 -6.53
N HIS A 377 3.40 6.82 -7.36
CA HIS A 377 2.51 5.97 -8.17
C HIS A 377 1.63 5.08 -7.29
N MET A 378 2.22 4.45 -6.27
CA MET A 378 1.51 3.67 -5.25
C MET A 378 0.45 4.51 -4.50
N ARG A 379 0.75 5.78 -4.19
CA ARG A 379 -0.19 6.69 -3.51
C ARG A 379 -1.30 7.23 -4.43
N ILE A 380 -1.01 7.50 -5.70
CA ILE A 380 -2.02 8.00 -6.65
C ILE A 380 -3.10 6.93 -6.91
N LYS A 381 -2.71 5.65 -6.94
CA LYS A 381 -3.68 4.55 -7.04
C LYS A 381 -4.60 4.45 -5.82
N GLN A 382 -4.17 4.80 -4.60
CA GLN A 382 -5.05 4.94 -3.43
C GLN A 382 -6.14 5.98 -3.65
N THR A 383 -5.80 7.11 -4.30
CA THR A 383 -6.70 8.27 -4.45
C THR A 383 -7.60 8.21 -5.68
N GLY A 384 -7.67 7.08 -6.39
CA GLY A 384 -8.46 6.89 -7.61
C GLY A 384 -9.97 6.94 -7.42
N ARG A 385 -10.48 8.10 -7.00
CA ARG A 385 -11.80 8.64 -7.34
C ARG A 385 -11.71 9.41 -8.66
#